data_AF-A0A2G2YUJ8-F1
#
_entry.id   AF-A0A2G2YUJ8-F1
#
_cell.length_a   1.000
_cell.length_b   1.000
_cell.length_c   1.000
_cell.angle_alpha   90.00
_cell.angle_beta   90.00
_cell.angle_gamma   90.00
#
_symmetry.space_group_name_H-M   'P 1'
#
loop_
_entity.id
_entity.type
_entity.pdbx_description
1 polymer ?
#
loop_
_entity_poly.entity_id
_entity_poly.type
_entity_poly.pdbx_seq_one_letter_code
_entity_poly.pdbx_strand_id
1 'polypeptide(L)'
;MIAVTLSQHAFPVLQANTMDRHLIKGHNFQIPASSYSAFGVITLTLWLALYDRVLVPWISRVTRKPRGLSFKQRMGLGLLLSCAAQAVAALAFNAIGQIEFYYSQFPKSMASIGVALFSLGMGFGNLVGSLIVEIVDHASSRKGKVSWVSNNLNIGHYDYYYWVLCLLSIGNFLYFILCAWAYGSDEDNRIIWEEDQAEKKGEIVML
;
A
#
# COMPACT_ATOMS: atom_id res chain seq x y z
N MET A 1 -13.76 -8.61 -11.79
CA MET A 1 -12.66 -7.91 -12.50
C MET A 1 -13.18 -6.70 -13.29
N ILE A 2 -14.13 -6.85 -14.24
CA ILE A 2 -14.67 -5.73 -15.03
C ILE A 2 -15.27 -4.59 -14.16
N ALA A 3 -16.00 -4.93 -13.09
CA ALA A 3 -16.58 -3.91 -12.19
C ALA A 3 -15.52 -3.04 -11.48
N VAL A 4 -14.37 -3.64 -11.09
CA VAL A 4 -13.26 -2.91 -10.44
C VAL A 4 -12.57 -1.98 -11.43
N THR A 5 -12.43 -2.39 -12.70
CA THR A 5 -11.87 -1.54 -13.76
C THR A 5 -12.79 -0.36 -14.08
N LEU A 6 -14.11 -0.56 -14.06
CA LEU A 6 -15.08 0.53 -14.26
C LEU A 6 -15.08 1.53 -13.10
N SER A 7 -14.94 1.05 -11.85
CA SER A 7 -14.90 1.95 -10.68
C SER A 7 -13.64 2.83 -10.63
N GLN A 8 -12.51 2.37 -11.19
CA GLN A 8 -11.25 3.13 -11.22
C GLN A 8 -11.36 4.46 -11.99
N HIS A 9 -12.22 4.55 -13.01
CA HIS A 9 -12.39 5.78 -13.79
C HIS A 9 -13.42 6.76 -13.20
N ALA A 10 -14.38 6.26 -12.41
CA ALA A 10 -15.43 7.09 -11.84
C ALA A 10 -14.94 7.88 -10.62
N PHE A 11 -14.09 7.28 -9.78
CA PHE A 11 -13.68 7.88 -8.51
C PHE A 11 -12.96 9.24 -8.65
N PRO A 12 -11.96 9.42 -9.55
CA PRO A 12 -11.31 10.72 -9.73
C PRO A 12 -12.26 11.80 -10.25
N VAL A 13 -13.28 11.44 -11.03
CA VAL A 13 -14.30 12.37 -11.53
C VAL A 13 -15.20 12.84 -10.38
N LEU A 14 -15.53 11.96 -9.43
CA LEU A 14 -16.25 12.30 -8.20
C LEU A 14 -15.41 13.24 -7.31
N GLN A 15 -14.11 12.97 -7.15
CA GLN A 15 -13.21 13.88 -6.44
C GLN A 15 -13.11 15.25 -7.12
N ALA A 16 -13.02 15.27 -8.45
CA ALA A 16 -13.05 16.52 -9.19
C ALA A 16 -14.38 17.29 -9.01
N ASN A 17 -15.49 16.63 -8.66
CA ASN A 17 -16.75 17.31 -8.32
C ASN A 17 -16.74 18.01 -6.96
N THR A 18 -15.92 17.54 -6.02
CA THR A 18 -15.79 18.14 -4.69
C THR A 18 -14.71 19.23 -4.61
N MET A 19 -13.89 19.38 -5.65
CA MET A 19 -12.81 20.38 -5.71
C MET A 19 -13.28 21.68 -6.35
N ASP A 20 -12.68 22.81 -5.95
CA ASP A 20 -12.88 24.08 -6.67
C ASP A 20 -12.18 24.02 -8.03
N ARG A 21 -12.95 24.24 -9.10
CA ARG A 21 -12.51 24.09 -10.50
C ARG A 21 -12.41 25.41 -11.25
N HIS A 22 -12.40 26.52 -10.53
CA HIS A 22 -12.16 27.84 -11.11
C HIS A 22 -10.67 28.06 -11.31
N LEU A 23 -10.23 28.16 -12.57
CA LEU A 23 -8.81 28.38 -12.90
C LEU A 23 -8.37 29.83 -12.73
N ILE A 24 -9.30 30.80 -12.83
CA ILE A 24 -8.99 32.24 -12.87
C ILE A 24 -9.95 32.96 -11.92
N LYS A 25 -9.40 33.59 -10.87
CA LYS A 25 -10.15 34.48 -9.98
C LYS A 25 -10.75 35.62 -10.81
N GLY A 26 -12.08 35.64 -10.96
CA GLY A 26 -12.82 36.70 -11.66
C GLY A 26 -13.58 36.26 -12.92
N HIS A 27 -13.42 35.02 -13.38
CA HIS A 27 -14.22 34.47 -14.49
C HIS A 27 -15.05 33.26 -14.04
N ASN A 28 -16.32 33.19 -14.44
CA ASN A 28 -17.25 32.07 -14.15
C ASN A 28 -16.95 30.79 -14.95
N PHE A 29 -15.72 30.60 -15.45
CA PHE A 29 -15.37 29.42 -16.22
C PHE A 29 -14.96 28.27 -15.28
N GLN A 30 -15.83 27.27 -15.18
CA GLN A 30 -15.60 26.05 -14.40
C GLN A 30 -15.24 24.91 -15.34
N ILE A 31 -14.09 24.26 -15.11
CA ILE A 31 -13.77 23.04 -15.88
C ILE A 31 -14.76 21.94 -15.47
N PRO A 32 -15.43 21.25 -16.42
CA PRO A 32 -16.27 20.12 -16.07
C PRO A 32 -15.43 18.96 -15.52
N ALA A 33 -15.92 18.28 -14.48
CA ALA A 33 -15.27 17.13 -13.83
C ALA A 33 -14.82 16.05 -14.84
N SER A 34 -15.65 15.81 -15.85
CA SER A 34 -15.42 14.81 -16.89
C SER A 34 -14.18 15.09 -17.75
N SER A 35 -13.70 16.34 -17.79
CA SER A 35 -12.44 16.71 -18.46
C SER A 35 -11.22 15.99 -17.88
N TYR A 36 -11.30 15.45 -16.65
CA TYR A 36 -10.27 14.58 -16.09
C TYR A 36 -9.88 13.44 -17.05
N SER A 37 -10.85 12.84 -17.73
CA SER A 37 -10.60 11.76 -18.69
C SER A 37 -9.78 12.23 -19.90
N ALA A 38 -9.97 13.48 -20.35
CA ALA A 38 -9.21 14.06 -21.45
C ALA A 38 -7.73 14.22 -21.11
N PHE A 39 -7.40 14.62 -19.87
CA PHE A 39 -6.00 14.62 -19.40
C PHE A 39 -5.38 13.23 -19.45
N GLY A 40 -6.13 12.19 -19.03
CA GLY A 40 -5.67 10.79 -19.13
C GLY A 40 -5.34 10.36 -20.56
N VAL A 41 -6.18 10.74 -21.53
CA VAL A 41 -5.94 10.45 -22.96
C VAL A 41 -4.72 11.19 -23.48
N ILE A 42 -4.54 12.46 -23.13
CA ILE A 42 -3.38 13.27 -23.53
C ILE A 42 -2.10 12.68 -22.95
N THR A 43 -2.10 12.35 -21.65
CA THR A 43 -0.95 11.73 -20.98
C THR A 43 -0.60 10.38 -21.61
N LEU A 44 -1.58 9.51 -21.88
CA LEU A 44 -1.35 8.23 -22.56
C LEU A 44 -0.75 8.43 -23.96
N THR A 45 -1.26 9.41 -24.71
CA THR A 45 -0.76 9.74 -26.05
C THR A 45 0.69 10.23 -26.00
N LEU A 46 1.02 11.10 -25.05
CA LEU A 46 2.40 11.53 -24.82
C LEU A 46 3.31 10.36 -24.41
N TRP A 47 2.80 9.45 -23.58
CA TRP A 47 3.55 8.27 -23.14
C TRP A 47 3.79 7.27 -24.25
N LEU A 48 2.82 7.06 -25.14
CA LEU A 48 2.99 6.28 -26.37
C LEU A 48 4.02 6.93 -27.29
N ALA A 49 3.95 8.25 -27.48
CA ALA A 49 4.94 8.96 -28.29
C ALA A 49 6.35 8.85 -27.72
N LEU A 50 6.52 8.95 -26.39
CA LEU A 50 7.80 8.74 -25.72
C LEU A 50 8.26 7.28 -25.86
N TYR A 51 7.35 6.33 -25.66
CA TYR A 51 7.64 4.91 -25.75
C TYR A 51 8.19 4.53 -27.12
N ASP A 52 7.53 4.98 -28.20
CA ASP A 52 7.92 4.65 -29.56
C ASP A 52 9.17 5.41 -30.03
N ARG A 53 9.39 6.67 -29.57
CA ARG A 53 10.56 7.47 -29.98
C ARG A 53 11.80 7.27 -29.14
N VAL A 54 11.67 6.97 -27.86
CA VAL A 54 12.81 6.89 -26.92
C VAL A 54 13.02 5.46 -26.47
N LEU A 55 11.97 4.80 -25.96
CA LEU A 55 12.11 3.50 -25.31
C LEU A 55 12.36 2.38 -26.33
N VAL A 56 11.63 2.37 -27.45
CA VAL A 56 11.79 1.35 -28.51
C VAL A 56 13.17 1.40 -29.17
N PRO A 57 13.72 2.57 -29.57
CA PRO A 57 15.08 2.64 -30.12
C PRO A 57 16.15 2.32 -29.08
N TRP A 58 15.91 2.64 -27.81
CA TRP A 58 16.82 2.25 -26.74
C TRP A 58 16.81 0.73 -26.51
N ILE A 59 15.64 0.11 -26.43
CA ILE A 59 15.49 -1.35 -26.31
C ILE A 59 16.08 -2.05 -27.53
N SER A 60 15.87 -1.54 -28.74
CA SER A 60 16.41 -2.18 -29.95
C SER A 60 17.93 -2.13 -30.00
N ARG A 61 18.56 -1.06 -29.48
CA ARG A 61 20.03 -0.99 -29.29
C ARG A 61 20.53 -2.02 -28.29
N VAL A 62 19.81 -2.23 -27.19
CA VAL A 62 20.20 -3.19 -26.14
C VAL A 62 19.96 -4.65 -26.57
N THR A 63 18.83 -4.93 -27.21
CA THR A 63 18.42 -6.30 -27.58
C THR A 63 18.89 -6.75 -28.97
N ARG A 64 19.51 -5.85 -29.76
CA ARG A 64 19.98 -6.07 -31.14
C ARG A 64 18.93 -6.67 -32.11
N LYS A 65 17.64 -6.57 -31.80
CA LYS A 65 16.52 -7.06 -32.64
C LYS A 65 15.81 -5.88 -33.34
N PRO A 66 15.47 -5.99 -34.64
CA PRO A 66 14.93 -4.89 -35.45
C PRO A 66 13.55 -4.37 -34.99
N ARG A 67 12.81 -5.13 -34.18
CA ARG A 67 11.53 -4.73 -33.57
C ARG A 67 11.56 -4.63 -32.04
N GLY A 68 12.71 -4.82 -31.39
CA GLY A 68 12.81 -4.84 -29.92
C GLY A 68 12.09 -6.04 -29.26
N LEU A 69 11.34 -5.77 -28.18
CA LEU A 69 10.57 -6.76 -27.39
C LEU A 69 9.30 -7.25 -28.12
N SER A 70 9.00 -8.55 -28.04
CA SER A 70 7.77 -9.14 -28.60
C SER A 70 6.50 -8.59 -27.94
N PHE A 71 5.37 -8.54 -28.66
CA PHE A 71 4.07 -8.09 -28.12
C PHE A 71 3.68 -8.78 -26.81
N LYS A 72 3.92 -10.10 -26.69
CA LYS A 72 3.67 -10.85 -25.45
C LYS A 72 4.57 -10.40 -24.30
N GLN A 73 5.83 -10.09 -24.58
CA GLN A 73 6.79 -9.62 -23.58
C GLN A 73 6.49 -8.20 -23.12
N ARG A 74 6.04 -7.32 -24.03
CA ARG A 74 5.59 -5.95 -23.71
C ARG A 74 4.39 -5.99 -22.76
N MET A 75 3.41 -6.84 -23.06
CA MET A 75 2.22 -7.02 -22.21
C MET A 75 2.57 -7.60 -20.83
N GLY A 76 3.43 -8.62 -20.78
CA GLY A 76 3.90 -9.21 -19.53
C GLY A 76 4.71 -8.23 -18.67
N LEU A 77 5.61 -7.46 -19.29
CA LEU A 77 6.41 -6.45 -18.59
C LEU A 77 5.52 -5.33 -18.00
N GLY A 78 4.50 -4.89 -18.74
CA GLY A 78 3.55 -3.89 -18.27
C GLY A 78 2.76 -4.35 -17.04
N LEU A 79 2.34 -5.61 -17.02
CA LEU A 79 1.66 -6.20 -15.86
C LEU A 79 2.58 -6.24 -14.63
N LEU A 80 3.82 -6.72 -14.80
CA LEU A 80 4.79 -6.80 -13.71
C LEU A 80 5.12 -5.41 -13.13
N LEU A 81 5.35 -4.42 -14.00
CA LEU A 81 5.59 -3.03 -13.58
C LEU A 81 4.40 -2.45 -12.81
N SER A 82 3.18 -2.75 -13.24
CA SER A 82 1.97 -2.26 -12.58
C SER A 82 1.78 -2.88 -11.20
N CYS A 83 2.01 -4.20 -11.06
CA CYS A 83 1.97 -4.88 -9.78
C CYS A 83 3.05 -4.34 -8.82
N ALA A 84 4.28 -4.14 -9.32
CA ALA A 84 5.36 -3.58 -8.52
C ALA A 84 5.03 -2.15 -8.04
N ALA A 85 4.51 -1.30 -8.92
CA ALA A 85 4.11 0.06 -8.57
C ALA A 85 3.02 0.08 -7.48
N GLN A 86 2.01 -0.80 -7.59
CA GLN A 86 0.98 -0.92 -6.56
C GLN A 86 1.53 -1.45 -5.23
N ALA A 87 2.43 -2.43 -5.27
CA ALA A 87 3.08 -2.93 -4.06
C ALA A 87 3.91 -1.84 -3.35
N VAL A 88 4.69 -1.06 -4.12
CA VAL A 88 5.46 0.07 -3.57
C VAL A 88 4.52 1.12 -2.98
N ALA A 89 3.43 1.46 -3.66
CA ALA A 89 2.44 2.40 -3.15
C ALA A 89 1.82 1.91 -1.83
N ALA A 90 1.40 0.64 -1.77
CA ALA A 90 0.83 0.05 -0.56
C ALA A 90 1.80 0.10 0.62
N LEU A 91 3.08 -0.24 0.39
CA LEU A 91 4.12 -0.18 1.42
C LEU A 91 4.36 1.26 1.90
N ALA A 92 4.43 2.23 0.97
CA ALA A 92 4.63 3.63 1.30
C ALA A 92 3.48 4.19 2.14
N PHE A 93 2.22 3.96 1.74
CA PHE A 93 1.06 4.43 2.48
C PHE A 93 0.95 3.76 3.86
N ASN A 94 1.25 2.47 3.97
CA ASN A 94 1.26 1.77 5.25
C ASN A 94 2.29 2.38 6.22
N ALA A 95 3.51 2.65 5.74
CA ALA A 95 4.55 3.27 6.54
C ALA A 95 4.18 4.69 6.99
N ILE A 96 3.63 5.50 6.08
CA ILE A 96 3.17 6.86 6.41
C ILE A 96 2.07 6.81 7.48
N GLY A 97 1.06 5.96 7.30
CA GLY A 97 -0.05 5.84 8.26
C GLY A 97 0.41 5.38 9.64
N GLN A 98 1.36 4.44 9.72
CA GLN A 98 1.94 4.02 11.00
C GLN A 98 2.72 5.14 11.69
N ILE A 99 3.52 5.89 10.94
CA ILE A 99 4.31 7.01 11.47
C ILE A 99 3.38 8.12 11.98
N GLU A 100 2.34 8.46 11.22
CA GLU A 100 1.37 9.48 11.59
C GLU A 100 0.57 9.09 12.84
N PHE A 101 0.16 7.83 12.95
CA PHE A 101 -0.45 7.29 14.16
C PHE A 101 0.49 7.36 15.38
N TYR A 102 1.77 7.04 15.23
CA TYR A 102 2.71 7.21 16.34
C TYR A 102 2.87 8.68 16.75
N TYR A 103 2.82 9.61 15.80
CA TYR A 103 2.83 11.05 16.12
C TYR A 103 1.53 11.58 16.72
N SER A 104 0.38 10.92 16.51
CA SER A 104 -0.86 11.30 17.20
C SER A 104 -0.84 10.88 18.67
N GLN A 105 -0.17 9.76 18.99
CA GLN A 105 -0.10 9.21 20.34
C GLN A 105 1.10 9.70 21.17
N PHE A 106 2.19 10.13 20.52
CA PHE A 106 3.39 10.65 21.18
C PHE A 106 3.65 12.11 20.79
N PRO A 107 4.12 12.97 21.72
CA PRO A 107 4.43 14.37 21.41
C PRO A 107 5.50 14.48 20.31
N LYS A 108 5.39 15.49 19.44
CA LYS A 108 6.23 15.71 18.26
C LYS A 108 7.75 15.71 18.51
N SER A 109 8.20 15.93 19.75
CA SER A 109 9.63 15.85 20.12
C SER A 109 10.18 14.41 20.19
N MET A 110 9.33 13.39 20.12
CA MET A 110 9.69 11.96 20.29
C MET A 110 9.62 11.14 19.00
N ALA A 111 9.83 11.80 17.86
CA ALA A 111 9.84 11.18 16.52
C ALA A 111 10.72 9.94 16.38
N SER A 112 11.88 9.94 17.04
CA SER A 112 12.80 8.81 17.03
C SER A 112 12.22 7.56 17.66
N ILE A 113 11.31 7.68 18.64
CA ILE A 113 10.66 6.54 19.29
C ILE A 113 9.72 5.82 18.32
N GLY A 114 8.93 6.57 17.55
CA GLY A 114 8.04 5.98 16.53
C GLY A 114 8.81 5.16 15.49
N VAL A 115 9.94 5.70 15.01
CA VAL A 115 10.83 4.99 14.07
C VAL A 115 11.49 3.77 14.73
N ALA A 116 11.93 3.89 15.99
CA ALA A 116 12.53 2.78 16.74
C ALA A 116 11.53 1.63 16.99
N LEU A 117 10.28 1.96 17.33
CA LEU A 117 9.20 0.99 17.51
C LEU A 117 8.87 0.27 16.19
N PHE A 118 8.86 0.99 15.07
CA PHE A 118 8.71 0.39 13.75
C PHE A 118 9.81 -0.64 13.45
N SER A 119 11.08 -0.28 13.69
CA SER A 119 12.21 -1.20 13.50
C SER A 119 12.14 -2.40 14.46
N LEU A 120 11.76 -2.18 15.71
CA LEU A 120 11.55 -3.26 16.69
C LEU A 120 10.43 -4.22 16.25
N GLY A 121 9.32 -3.68 15.75
CA GLY A 121 8.22 -4.47 15.21
C GLY A 121 8.67 -5.39 14.07
N MET A 122 9.53 -4.89 13.18
CA MET A 122 10.12 -5.70 12.10
C MET A 122 11.01 -6.83 12.65
N GLY A 123 11.84 -6.53 13.65
CA GLY A 123 12.69 -7.52 14.31
C GLY A 123 11.87 -8.61 15.02
N PHE A 124 10.83 -8.22 15.74
CA PHE A 124 9.91 -9.16 16.38
C PHE A 124 9.17 -10.03 15.35
N GLY A 125 8.76 -9.44 14.23
CA GLY A 125 8.14 -10.17 13.11
C GLY A 125 9.04 -11.28 12.56
N ASN A 126 10.34 -11.05 12.45
CA ASN A 126 11.29 -12.08 12.01
C ASN A 126 11.40 -13.25 13.00
N LEU A 127 11.41 -12.96 14.31
CA LEU A 127 11.43 -13.99 15.35
C LEU A 127 10.16 -14.85 15.31
N VAL A 128 8.99 -14.20 15.22
CA VAL A 128 7.71 -14.89 15.08
C VAL A 128 7.67 -15.71 13.79
N GLY A 129 8.18 -15.19 12.67
CA GLY A 129 8.30 -15.92 11.41
C GLY A 129 9.16 -17.18 11.54
N SER A 130 10.31 -17.07 12.20
CA SER A 130 11.18 -18.22 12.48
C SER A 130 10.48 -19.28 13.33
N LEU A 131 9.77 -18.86 14.38
CA LEU A 131 9.01 -19.78 15.24
C LEU A 131 7.87 -20.47 14.49
N ILE A 132 7.16 -19.76 13.61
CA ILE A 132 6.10 -20.35 12.79
C ILE A 132 6.66 -21.45 11.90
N VAL A 133 7.79 -21.21 11.24
CA VAL A 133 8.45 -22.23 10.40
C VAL A 133 8.85 -23.44 11.24
N GLU A 134 9.46 -23.24 12.41
CA GLU A 134 9.88 -24.32 13.30
C GLU A 134 8.68 -25.16 13.80
N ILE A 135 7.59 -24.50 14.20
CA ILE A 135 6.37 -25.18 14.64
C ILE A 135 5.76 -26.00 13.50
N VAL A 136 5.68 -25.43 12.28
CA VAL A 136 5.14 -26.15 11.12
C VAL A 136 6.04 -27.32 10.73
N ASP A 137 7.36 -27.15 10.77
CA ASP A 137 8.31 -28.22 10.48
C ASP A 137 8.18 -29.36 11.51
N HIS A 138 8.14 -29.02 12.79
CA HIS A 138 7.97 -30.00 13.87
C HIS A 138 6.60 -30.70 13.81
N ALA A 139 5.52 -29.97 13.48
CA ALA A 139 4.18 -30.53 13.39
C ALA A 139 4.00 -31.44 12.15
N SER A 140 4.58 -31.04 11.01
CA SER A 140 4.42 -31.75 9.73
C SER A 140 5.33 -32.96 9.58
N SER A 141 6.48 -33.00 10.27
CA SER A 141 7.41 -34.13 10.26
C SER A 141 7.01 -35.28 11.21
N ARG A 142 5.91 -35.16 11.96
CA ARG A 142 5.47 -36.20 12.90
C ARG A 142 5.14 -37.52 12.18
N LYS A 143 5.64 -38.62 12.75
CA LYS A 143 5.47 -40.02 12.28
C LYS A 143 6.23 -40.39 10.99
N GLY A 144 7.40 -39.78 10.74
CA GLY A 144 8.27 -40.16 9.63
C GLY A 144 7.77 -39.72 8.25
N LYS A 145 6.79 -38.80 8.22
CA LYS A 145 6.34 -38.12 7.00
C LYS A 145 7.30 -36.97 6.67
N VAL A 146 7.46 -36.69 5.39
CA VAL A 146 8.25 -35.54 4.91
C VAL A 146 7.63 -34.23 5.40
N SER A 147 8.46 -33.35 5.96
CA SER A 147 8.05 -32.01 6.36
C SER A 147 7.46 -31.24 5.17
N TRP A 148 6.46 -30.40 5.43
CA TRP A 148 5.90 -29.51 4.43
C TRP A 148 6.91 -28.47 3.95
N VAL A 149 7.87 -28.09 4.82
CA VAL A 149 8.97 -27.15 4.53
C VAL A 149 10.26 -27.93 4.27
N SER A 150 10.20 -28.97 3.44
CA SER A 150 11.38 -29.77 3.09
C SER A 150 12.33 -29.02 2.16
N ASN A 151 13.64 -29.25 2.31
CA ASN A 151 14.69 -28.71 1.41
C ASN A 151 14.51 -29.10 -0.07
N ASN A 152 13.66 -30.09 -0.37
CA ASN A 152 13.35 -30.51 -1.74
C ASN A 152 11.95 -30.02 -2.14
N LEU A 153 11.91 -28.97 -2.98
CA LEU A 153 10.68 -28.29 -3.42
C LEU A 153 9.67 -29.22 -4.12
N ASN A 154 10.13 -30.31 -4.74
CA ASN A 154 9.28 -31.27 -5.44
C ASN A 154 8.62 -32.29 -4.49
N ILE A 155 9.05 -32.36 -3.23
CA ILE A 155 8.59 -33.34 -2.24
C ILE A 155 7.84 -32.64 -1.09
N GLY A 156 8.26 -31.43 -0.75
CA GLY A 156 7.60 -30.58 0.24
C GLY A 156 6.28 -30.00 -0.26
N HIS A 157 5.24 -30.08 0.56
CA HIS A 157 3.92 -29.50 0.28
C HIS A 157 3.86 -28.05 0.78
N TYR A 158 4.55 -27.16 0.06
CA TYR A 158 4.62 -25.73 0.38
C TYR A 158 3.25 -25.03 0.32
N ASP A 159 2.33 -25.58 -0.48
CA ASP A 159 0.94 -25.15 -0.56
C ASP A 159 0.24 -25.16 0.81
N TYR A 160 0.42 -26.21 1.61
CA TYR A 160 -0.15 -26.26 2.96
C TYR A 160 0.49 -25.23 3.91
N TYR A 161 1.79 -24.99 3.79
CA TYR A 161 2.46 -23.93 4.55
C TYR A 161 1.88 -22.54 4.23
N TYR A 162 1.66 -22.24 2.94
CA TYR A 162 1.01 -20.98 2.54
C TYR A 162 -0.44 -20.88 2.99
N TRP A 163 -1.20 -21.98 3.04
CA TRP A 163 -2.55 -21.97 3.61
C TRP A 163 -2.55 -21.67 5.12
N VAL A 164 -1.60 -22.22 5.87
CA VAL A 164 -1.42 -21.89 7.30
C VAL A 164 -1.10 -20.40 7.48
N LEU A 165 -0.17 -19.87 6.67
CA LEU A 165 0.14 -18.43 6.69
C LEU A 165 -1.09 -17.58 6.35
N CYS A 166 -1.89 -17.99 5.35
CA CYS A 166 -3.10 -17.28 4.96
C CYS A 166 -4.12 -17.21 6.12
N LEU A 167 -4.38 -18.34 6.79
CA LEU A 167 -5.29 -18.38 7.94
C LEU A 167 -4.77 -17.53 9.11
N LEU A 168 -3.46 -17.56 9.36
CA LEU A 168 -2.84 -16.73 10.39
C LEU A 168 -2.95 -15.24 10.07
N SER A 169 -2.74 -14.84 8.80
CA SER A 169 -2.93 -13.46 8.35
C SER A 169 -4.38 -12.99 8.45
N ILE A 170 -5.35 -13.85 8.14
CA ILE A 170 -6.77 -13.54 8.35
C ILE A 170 -7.06 -13.32 9.84
N GLY A 171 -6.55 -14.20 10.72
CA GLY A 171 -6.69 -14.04 12.16
C GLY A 171 -6.05 -12.74 12.68
N ASN A 172 -4.85 -12.40 12.20
CA ASN A 172 -4.18 -11.14 12.53
C ASN A 172 -4.97 -9.90 12.06
N PHE A 173 -5.55 -9.96 10.86
CA PHE A 173 -6.39 -8.87 10.34
C PHE A 173 -7.67 -8.68 11.17
N LEU A 174 -8.33 -9.77 11.57
CA LEU A 174 -9.49 -9.71 12.46
C LEU A 174 -9.12 -9.16 13.83
N TYR A 175 -7.98 -9.60 14.38
CA TYR A 175 -7.44 -9.06 15.63
C TYR A 175 -7.17 -7.55 15.52
N PHE A 176 -6.56 -7.10 14.43
CA PHE A 176 -6.33 -5.67 14.17
C PHE A 176 -7.65 -4.89 14.15
N ILE A 177 -8.69 -5.37 13.48
CA ILE A 177 -10.00 -4.72 13.46
C ILE A 177 -10.61 -4.63 14.86
N LEU A 178 -10.53 -5.71 15.65
CA LEU A 178 -11.04 -5.74 17.03
C LEU A 178 -10.29 -4.72 17.91
N CYS A 179 -8.96 -4.65 17.79
CA CYS A 179 -8.17 -3.65 18.51
C CYS A 179 -8.48 -2.22 18.05
N ALA A 180 -8.56 -1.98 16.74
CA ALA A 180 -8.88 -0.66 16.19
C ALA A 180 -10.28 -0.19 16.63
N TRP A 181 -11.24 -1.11 16.69
CA TRP A 181 -12.58 -0.82 17.19
C TRP A 181 -12.58 -0.52 18.70
N ALA A 182 -11.86 -1.31 19.50
CA ALA A 182 -11.77 -1.10 20.94
C ALA A 182 -10.99 0.18 21.32
N TYR A 183 -10.09 0.65 20.45
CA TYR A 183 -9.25 1.83 20.68
C TYR A 183 -10.00 3.17 20.50
N GLY A 184 -11.12 3.18 19.77
CA GLY A 184 -11.89 4.39 19.50
C GLY A 184 -11.36 5.22 18.31
N SER A 185 -12.10 6.26 17.91
CA SER A 185 -11.73 7.09 16.76
C SER A 185 -10.54 8.02 17.10
N ASP A 186 -9.63 8.22 16.15
CA ASP A 186 -8.47 9.11 16.33
C ASP A 186 -8.91 10.59 16.53
N GLU A 187 -10.14 10.93 16.10
CA GLU A 187 -10.75 12.24 16.23
C GLU A 187 -11.16 12.54 17.68
N ASP A 188 -11.80 11.57 18.36
CA ASP A 188 -12.16 11.69 19.78
C ASP A 188 -10.92 11.81 20.67
N ASN A 189 -9.89 10.99 20.40
CA ASN A 189 -8.64 11.03 21.16
C ASN A 189 -7.92 12.39 20.98
N ARG A 190 -7.87 12.92 19.76
CA ARG A 190 -7.21 14.20 19.48
C ARG A 190 -7.90 15.38 20.18
N ILE A 191 -9.23 15.39 20.26
CA ILE A 191 -9.98 16.42 21.00
C ILE A 191 -9.62 16.38 22.49
N ILE A 192 -9.60 15.19 23.09
CA ILE A 192 -9.23 15.00 24.50
C ILE A 192 -7.80 15.51 24.77
N TRP A 193 -6.85 15.23 23.87
CA TRP A 193 -5.48 15.73 23.99
C TRP A 193 -5.39 17.25 23.84
N GLU A 194 -6.12 17.85 22.90
CA GLU A 194 -6.13 19.30 22.71
C GLU A 194 -6.76 20.03 23.90
N GLU A 195 -7.84 19.48 24.47
CA GLU A 195 -8.47 19.98 25.71
C GLU A 195 -7.51 19.89 26.91
N ASP A 196 -6.86 18.74 27.14
CA ASP A 196 -5.94 18.55 28.27
C ASP A 196 -4.70 19.47 28.17
N GLN A 197 -4.26 19.79 26.94
CA GLN A 197 -3.17 20.76 26.70
C GLN A 197 -3.62 22.21 26.89
N ALA A 198 -4.84 22.56 26.49
CA ALA A 198 -5.41 23.89 26.72
C ALA A 198 -5.68 24.14 28.21
N GLU A 199 -6.11 23.11 28.95
CA GLU A 199 -6.29 23.17 30.40
C GLU A 199 -4.96 23.39 31.12
N LYS A 200 -3.91 22.62 30.75
CA LYS A 200 -2.54 22.79 31.29
C LYS A 200 -1.92 24.15 30.98
N LYS A 201 -2.31 24.79 29.88
CA LYS A 201 -1.88 26.16 29.54
C LYS A 201 -2.70 27.23 30.27
N GLY A 202 -3.73 26.86 31.02
CA GLY A 202 -4.62 27.80 31.70
C GLY A 202 -5.53 28.58 30.74
N GLU A 203 -5.70 28.12 29.51
CA GLU A 203 -6.56 28.78 28.50
C GLU A 203 -8.06 28.50 28.75
N ILE A 204 -8.40 27.49 29.57
CA ILE A 204 -9.79 27.08 29.88
C ILE A 204 -10.28 27.64 31.24
N VAL A 205 -9.72 28.75 31.72
CA VAL A 205 -10.36 29.54 32.79
C VAL A 205 -10.99 30.77 32.14
N MET A 206 -12.22 30.63 31.63
CA MET A 206 -13.26 31.67 31.53
C MET A 206 -14.45 31.16 30.70
N LEU A 207 -15.32 30.36 31.32
CA LEU A 207 -16.78 30.48 31.21
C LEU A 207 -17.42 30.04 32.52
#